data_AF-A0A1H7EFY0-F1
#
_entry.id   AF-A0A1H7EFY0-F1
#
_cell.length_a   1.000
_cell.length_b   1.000
_cell.length_c   1.000
_cell.angle_alpha   90.00
_cell.angle_beta   90.00
_cell.angle_gamma   90.00
#
_symmetry.space_group_name_H-M   'P 1'
#
loop_
_entity.id
_entity.type
_entity.pdbx_description
1 polymer ?
#
loop_
_entity_poly.entity_id
_entity_poly.type
_entity_poly.pdbx_seq_one_letter_code
_entity_poly.pdbx_strand_id
1 'polypeptide(L)'
;MECMPAVRCYKIDDEHRLVSLNGKRWENAGWQYSAIGSFITDFAYPIEMETPGFAKAAIPVYRDLMRNAGQLPAETIIEITRMPEGLEDYCRRAADELAGYLGLADGEGRAPERFSFRFGDVPAEPRGSAMYKLCNLRSQQLTWTLPQDTAATQQIDNEPSTDLAQLILELD
;
A
#
# COMPACT_ATOMS: atom_id res chain seq x y z
N MET A 1 22.49 15.67 -0.23
CA MET A 1 21.55 14.98 0.68
C MET A 1 20.85 13.89 -0.14
N GLU A 2 21.59 12.86 -0.54
CA GLU A 2 21.18 11.91 -1.59
C GLU A 2 20.87 10.50 -1.04
N CYS A 3 20.53 10.37 0.25
CA CYS A 3 20.30 9.04 0.86
C CYS A 3 18.93 8.84 1.52
N MET A 4 18.06 9.85 1.57
CA MET A 4 16.73 9.62 2.12
C MET A 4 15.91 8.85 1.10
N PRO A 5 15.34 7.67 1.46
CA PRO A 5 14.46 6.98 0.54
C PRO A 5 13.26 7.86 0.22
N ALA A 6 12.78 7.80 -1.01
CA ALA A 6 11.55 8.48 -1.38
C ALA A 6 10.38 7.83 -0.62
N VAL A 7 9.86 8.53 0.39
CA VAL A 7 8.77 8.02 1.23
C VAL A 7 7.47 8.69 0.83
N ARG A 8 6.46 7.88 0.51
CA ARG A 8 5.07 8.32 0.40
C ARG A 8 4.26 7.67 1.51
N CYS A 9 3.34 8.42 2.11
CA CYS A 9 2.55 7.94 3.23
C CYS A 9 1.14 8.52 3.26
N TYR A 10 0.17 7.68 3.61
CA TYR A 10 -1.20 8.06 3.91
C TYR A 10 -1.67 7.45 5.23
N LYS A 11 -2.64 8.12 5.87
CA LYS A 11 -3.39 7.60 7.02
C LYS A 11 -4.51 6.71 6.51
N ILE A 12 -4.48 5.43 6.90
CA ILE A 12 -5.60 4.52 6.68
C ILE A 12 -6.73 4.86 7.66
N ASP A 13 -6.35 5.06 8.92
CA ASP A 13 -7.17 5.59 10.00
C ASP A 13 -6.26 6.43 10.94
N ASP A 14 -6.74 6.73 12.16
CA ASP A 14 -5.97 7.52 13.11
C ASP A 14 -4.63 6.86 13.49
N GLU A 15 -4.57 5.52 13.50
CA GLU A 15 -3.44 4.73 14.00
C GLU A 15 -2.55 4.20 12.87
N HIS A 16 -3.16 3.61 11.83
CA HIS A 16 -2.50 2.87 10.77
C HIS A 16 -1.96 3.78 9.67
N ARG A 17 -0.80 3.40 9.12
CA ARG A 17 -0.14 4.11 8.02
C ARG A 17 0.05 3.18 6.83
N LEU A 18 -0.34 3.67 5.66
CA LEU A 18 0.03 3.08 4.38
C LEU A 18 1.31 3.76 3.90
N VAL A 19 2.34 2.98 3.58
CA VAL A 19 3.67 3.50 3.23
C VAL A 19 4.17 2.87 1.93
N SER A 20 4.81 3.69 1.10
CA SER A 20 5.58 3.26 -0.07
C SER A 20 6.98 3.87 0.03
N LEU A 21 8.01 3.02 -0.03
CA LEU A 21 9.42 3.41 0.04
C LEU A 21 10.09 3.17 -1.29
N ASN A 22 10.78 4.18 -1.84
CA ASN A 22 11.47 4.13 -3.13
C ASN A 22 10.58 3.66 -4.28
N GLY A 23 9.31 4.08 -4.30
CA GLY A 23 8.35 3.68 -5.35
C GLY A 23 7.93 2.21 -5.31
N LYS A 24 8.33 1.44 -4.30
CA LYS A 24 7.83 0.08 -4.08
C LYS A 24 6.33 0.08 -3.82
N ARG A 25 5.73 -1.12 -3.93
CA ARG A 25 4.32 -1.35 -3.59
C ARG A 25 3.95 -0.75 -2.24
N TRP A 26 2.71 -0.31 -2.13
CA TRP A 26 2.16 0.18 -0.88
C TRP A 26 2.00 -0.97 0.12
N GLU A 27 2.42 -0.73 1.35
CA GLU A 27 2.31 -1.69 2.44
C GLU A 27 1.64 -1.02 3.65
N ASN A 28 0.77 -1.77 4.32
CA ASN A 28 0.26 -1.37 5.63
C ASN A 28 1.40 -1.53 6.63
N ALA A 29 1.98 -0.41 7.05
CA ALA A 29 3.09 -0.36 7.99
C ALA A 29 2.64 -0.50 9.46
N GLY A 30 1.35 -0.77 9.69
CA GLY A 30 0.76 -0.87 11.01
C GLY A 30 0.64 0.51 11.66
N TRP A 31 0.65 0.52 12.99
CA TRP A 31 0.55 1.74 13.77
C TRP A 31 1.74 2.66 13.52
N GLN A 32 1.55 3.97 13.66
CA GLN A 32 2.60 4.96 13.42
C GLN A 32 3.92 4.64 14.13
N TYR A 33 3.90 4.20 15.40
CA TYR A 33 5.13 3.87 16.13
C TYR A 33 5.83 2.63 15.54
N SER A 34 5.06 1.63 15.08
CA SER A 34 5.57 0.43 14.44
C SER A 34 6.23 0.77 13.10
N ALA A 35 5.58 1.60 12.29
CA ALA A 35 6.14 2.07 11.01
C ALA A 35 7.48 2.81 11.21
N ILE A 36 7.56 3.68 12.24
CA ILE A 36 8.81 4.36 12.60
C ILE A 36 9.86 3.36 13.08
N GLY A 37 9.48 2.38 13.90
CA GLY A 37 10.36 1.33 14.39
C GLY A 37 11.00 0.54 13.25
N SER A 38 10.19 0.05 12.31
CA SER A 38 10.64 -0.67 11.12
C SER A 38 11.54 0.19 10.24
N PHE A 39 11.22 1.48 10.03
CA PHE A 39 12.11 2.36 9.27
C PHE A 39 13.49 2.50 9.92
N ILE A 40 13.54 2.60 11.25
CA ILE A 40 14.80 2.71 11.98
C ILE A 40 15.64 1.44 11.80
N THR A 41 15.03 0.27 12.01
CA THR A 41 15.75 -1.01 11.97
C THR A 41 16.15 -1.41 10.56
N ASP A 42 15.26 -1.19 9.58
CA ASP A 42 15.40 -1.79 8.25
C ASP A 42 16.08 -0.83 7.26
N PHE A 43 16.13 0.47 7.56
CA PHE A 43 16.73 1.49 6.68
C PHE A 43 17.74 2.37 7.40
N ALA A 44 17.35 3.01 8.52
CA ALA A 44 18.20 4.03 9.13
C ALA A 44 19.50 3.44 9.70
N TYR A 45 19.44 2.31 10.41
CA TYR A 45 20.63 1.68 10.98
C TYR A 45 21.58 1.11 9.93
N PRO A 46 21.12 0.37 8.90
CA PRO A 46 22.00 -0.06 7.82
C PRO A 46 22.76 1.11 7.16
N ILE A 47 22.05 2.21 6.84
CA ILE A 47 22.67 3.37 6.18
C ILE A 47 23.60 4.13 7.12
N GLU A 48 23.26 4.24 8.41
CA GLU A 48 24.12 4.90 9.41
C GLU A 48 25.51 4.27 9.51
N MET A 49 25.61 2.94 9.32
CA MET A 49 26.90 2.23 9.35
C MET A 49 27.81 2.62 8.18
N GLU A 50 27.23 3.03 7.05
CA GLU A 50 27.96 3.49 5.86
C GLU A 50 28.16 5.01 5.85
N THR A 51 27.16 5.75 6.34
CA THR A 51 27.11 7.21 6.35
C THR A 51 26.73 7.71 7.75
N PRO A 52 27.72 7.94 8.64
CA PRO A 52 27.46 8.41 10.00
C PRO A 52 26.69 9.74 10.03
N GLY A 53 25.73 9.85 10.93
CA GLY A 53 24.82 10.99 11.09
C GLY A 53 23.54 10.92 10.26
N PHE A 54 23.39 9.92 9.39
CA PHE A 54 22.17 9.70 8.60
C PHE A 54 20.94 9.51 9.49
N ALA A 55 20.99 8.61 10.47
CA ALA A 55 19.85 8.29 11.32
C ALA A 55 19.38 9.52 12.10
N LYS A 56 20.33 10.32 12.61
CA LYS A 56 20.05 11.57 13.33
C LYS A 56 19.28 12.57 12.45
N ALA A 57 19.58 12.63 11.15
CA ALA A 57 18.89 13.51 10.20
C ALA A 57 17.57 12.92 9.70
N ALA A 58 17.52 11.63 9.37
CA ALA A 58 16.40 11.00 8.67
C ALA A 58 15.21 10.68 9.59
N ILE A 59 15.47 10.22 10.81
CA ILE A 59 14.40 9.77 11.73
C ILE A 59 13.41 10.90 12.05
N PRO A 60 13.84 12.14 12.39
CA PRO A 60 12.91 13.24 12.63
C PRO A 60 12.03 13.54 11.42
N VAL A 61 12.61 13.58 10.22
CA VAL A 61 11.87 13.85 8.97
C VAL A 61 10.83 12.74 8.72
N TYR A 62 11.20 11.48 8.91
CA TYR A 62 10.27 10.36 8.76
C TYR A 62 9.12 10.42 9.78
N ARG A 63 9.41 10.77 11.04
CA ARG A 63 8.37 10.97 12.08
C ARG A 63 7.39 12.06 11.70
N ASP A 64 7.88 13.18 11.20
CA ASP A 64 7.03 14.30 10.81
C ASP A 64 6.19 13.96 9.58
N LEU A 65 6.73 13.22 8.62
CA LEU A 65 5.99 12.69 7.48
C LEU A 65 4.84 11.77 7.94
N MET A 66 5.10 10.83 8.87
CA MET A 66 4.06 9.93 9.39
C MET A 66 2.95 10.67 10.16
N ARG A 67 3.30 11.75 10.86
CA ARG A 67 2.37 12.57 11.64
C ARG A 67 1.47 13.40 10.75
N ASN A 68 2.07 14.00 9.72
CA ASN A 68 1.42 14.96 8.82
C ASN A 68 0.87 14.33 7.54
N ALA A 69 0.94 12.99 7.42
CA ALA A 69 0.35 12.26 6.30
C ALA A 69 -1.13 12.63 6.13
N GLY A 70 -1.54 12.81 4.87
CA GLY A 70 -2.93 13.02 4.50
C GLY A 70 -3.78 11.77 4.68
N GLN A 71 -5.10 11.91 4.64
CA GLN A 71 -6.02 10.77 4.64
C GLN A 71 -5.90 9.98 3.34
N LEU A 72 -6.03 8.66 3.42
CA LEU A 72 -6.05 7.79 2.24
C LEU A 72 -7.22 8.18 1.32
N PRO A 73 -7.01 8.37 0.01
CA PRO A 73 -8.08 8.68 -0.93
C PRO A 73 -9.17 7.61 -0.91
N ALA A 74 -10.44 8.03 -0.99
CA ALA A 74 -11.57 7.11 -1.00
C ALA A 74 -11.57 6.22 -2.26
N GLU A 75 -10.98 6.70 -3.35
CA GLU A 75 -10.89 6.05 -4.64
C GLU A 75 -9.78 5.00 -4.71
N THR A 76 -8.97 4.85 -3.65
CA THR A 76 -7.95 3.78 -3.59
C THR A 76 -8.60 2.43 -3.76
N ILE A 77 -8.13 1.67 -4.75
CA ILE A 77 -8.61 0.32 -5.03
C ILE A 77 -7.82 -0.65 -4.15
N ILE A 78 -8.56 -1.53 -3.47
CA ILE A 78 -8.01 -2.59 -2.64
C ILE A 78 -8.35 -3.91 -3.32
N GLU A 79 -7.33 -4.68 -3.68
CA GLU A 79 -7.49 -6.01 -4.26
C GLU A 79 -7.08 -7.04 -3.22
N ILE A 80 -7.94 -8.03 -2.98
CA ILE A 80 -7.71 -9.09 -2.01
C ILE A 80 -7.73 -10.43 -2.70
N THR A 81 -6.72 -11.24 -2.42
CA THR A 81 -6.69 -12.68 -2.71
C THR A 81 -6.95 -13.44 -1.40
N ARG A 82 -8.03 -14.19 -1.37
CA ARG A 82 -8.41 -15.05 -0.26
C ARG A 82 -7.37 -16.14 -0.06
N MET A 83 -6.94 -16.39 1.19
CA MET A 83 -6.00 -17.49 1.43
C MET A 83 -6.62 -18.86 1.13
N PRO A 84 -5.83 -19.82 0.61
CA PRO A 84 -6.22 -21.22 0.52
C PRO A 84 -6.59 -21.80 1.89
N GLU A 85 -7.42 -22.83 1.88
CA GLU A 85 -7.78 -23.58 3.08
C GLU A 85 -6.54 -24.26 3.70
N GLY A 86 -6.44 -24.22 5.04
CA GLY A 86 -5.37 -24.87 5.80
C GLY A 86 -4.03 -24.13 5.84
N LEU A 87 -3.88 -22.99 5.14
CA LEU A 87 -2.63 -22.20 5.17
C LEU A 87 -2.59 -21.22 6.35
N GLU A 88 -3.54 -20.27 6.39
CA GLU A 88 -3.70 -19.33 7.51
C GLU A 88 -5.20 -19.07 7.75
N ASP A 89 -5.81 -19.86 8.63
CA ASP A 89 -7.26 -19.81 8.87
C ASP A 89 -7.76 -18.44 9.33
N TYR A 90 -6.96 -17.73 10.14
CA TYR A 90 -7.31 -16.38 10.58
C TYR A 90 -7.43 -15.41 9.40
N CYS A 91 -6.43 -15.40 8.50
CA CYS A 91 -6.38 -14.52 7.34
C CYS A 91 -7.46 -14.83 6.32
N ARG A 92 -7.78 -16.12 6.14
CA ARG A 92 -8.92 -16.57 5.32
C ARG A 92 -10.23 -16.05 5.89
N ARG A 93 -10.47 -16.26 7.19
CA ARG A 93 -11.68 -15.78 7.87
C ARG A 93 -11.79 -14.26 7.87
N ALA A 94 -10.68 -13.54 8.01
CA ALA A 94 -10.68 -12.08 7.94
C ALA A 94 -11.12 -11.57 6.57
N ALA A 95 -10.70 -12.24 5.48
CA ALA A 95 -11.17 -11.93 4.13
C ALA A 95 -12.66 -12.26 3.94
N ASP A 96 -13.12 -13.40 4.47
CA ASP A 96 -14.54 -13.80 4.43
C ASP A 96 -15.44 -12.80 5.17
N GLU A 97 -15.07 -12.42 6.40
CA GLU A 97 -15.79 -11.44 7.20
C GLU A 97 -15.81 -10.05 6.55
N LEU A 98 -14.68 -9.62 5.95
CA LEU A 98 -14.60 -8.36 5.23
C LEU A 98 -15.48 -8.36 3.98
N ALA A 99 -15.46 -9.44 3.19
CA ALA A 99 -16.37 -9.59 2.05
C ALA A 99 -17.84 -9.58 2.49
N GLY A 100 -18.15 -10.17 3.65
CA GLY A 100 -19.49 -10.10 4.26
C GLY A 100 -19.92 -8.67 4.55
N TYR A 101 -19.05 -7.84 5.17
CA TYR A 101 -19.34 -6.43 5.40
C TYR A 101 -19.55 -5.62 4.13
N LEU A 102 -18.88 -6.01 3.04
CA LEU A 102 -18.99 -5.37 1.72
C LEU A 102 -20.15 -5.92 0.88
N GLY A 103 -20.89 -6.93 1.37
CA GLY A 103 -21.95 -7.60 0.60
C GLY A 103 -21.44 -8.41 -0.61
N LEU A 104 -20.17 -8.82 -0.58
CA LEU A 104 -19.50 -9.58 -1.65
C LEU A 104 -19.41 -11.08 -1.36
N ALA A 105 -19.72 -11.51 -0.14
CA ALA A 105 -19.69 -12.91 0.25
C ALA A 105 -20.85 -13.70 -0.39
N ASP A 106 -20.64 -15.00 -0.60
CA ASP A 106 -21.67 -15.92 -1.08
C ASP A 106 -22.71 -16.27 -0.01
N GLY A 107 -23.66 -17.15 -0.35
CA GLY A 107 -24.73 -17.59 0.56
C GLY A 107 -24.24 -18.37 1.79
N GLU A 108 -22.99 -18.83 1.80
CA GLU A 108 -22.34 -19.47 2.94
C GLU A 108 -21.42 -18.51 3.72
N GLY A 109 -21.37 -17.24 3.33
CA GLY A 109 -20.54 -16.22 3.95
C GLY A 109 -19.06 -16.27 3.53
N ARG A 110 -18.74 -16.92 2.40
CA ARG A 110 -17.36 -17.01 1.89
C ARG A 110 -17.09 -15.90 0.90
N ALA A 111 -15.90 -15.29 1.01
CA ALA A 111 -15.42 -14.36 0.01
C ALA A 111 -15.11 -15.09 -1.31
N PRO A 112 -15.25 -14.41 -2.47
CA PRO A 112 -14.65 -14.86 -3.72
C PRO A 112 -13.14 -15.11 -3.55
N GLU A 113 -12.55 -15.95 -4.40
CA GLU A 113 -11.10 -16.20 -4.39
C GLU A 113 -10.30 -14.91 -4.56
N ARG A 114 -10.79 -14.01 -5.41
CA ARG A 114 -10.29 -12.65 -5.58
C ARG A 114 -11.44 -11.68 -5.64
N PHE A 115 -11.31 -10.55 -4.95
CA PHE A 115 -12.29 -9.48 -4.99
C PHE A 115 -11.61 -8.13 -4.80
N SER A 116 -12.27 -7.08 -5.26
CA SER A 116 -11.78 -5.72 -5.12
C SER A 116 -12.92 -4.75 -4.79
N PHE A 117 -12.56 -3.66 -4.14
CA PHE A 117 -13.48 -2.60 -3.72
C PHE A 117 -12.68 -1.30 -3.54
N ARG A 118 -13.38 -0.15 -3.49
CA ARG A 118 -12.72 1.12 -3.16
C ARG A 118 -12.64 1.29 -1.66
N PHE A 119 -11.60 1.96 -1.17
CA PHE A 119 -11.46 2.26 0.25
C PHE A 119 -12.67 3.01 0.83
N GLY A 120 -13.27 3.90 0.04
CA GLY A 120 -14.51 4.60 0.39
C GLY A 120 -15.73 3.70 0.56
N ASP A 121 -15.72 2.50 -0.01
CA ASP A 121 -16.81 1.53 0.10
C ASP A 121 -16.79 0.76 1.44
N VAL A 122 -15.72 0.89 2.23
CA VAL A 122 -15.67 0.30 3.58
C VAL A 122 -16.80 0.91 4.42
N PRO A 123 -17.73 0.08 4.95
CA PRO A 123 -18.95 0.59 5.56
C PRO A 123 -18.67 1.49 6.76
N ALA A 124 -19.51 2.49 6.96
CA ALA A 124 -19.46 3.38 8.12
C ALA A 124 -19.83 2.65 9.43
N GLU A 125 -20.71 1.64 9.35
CA GLU A 125 -21.06 0.80 10.48
C GLU A 125 -21.16 -0.68 10.05
N PRO A 126 -20.40 -1.61 10.69
CA PRO A 126 -19.38 -1.38 11.71
C PRO A 126 -18.00 -1.06 11.10
N ARG A 127 -17.67 0.24 10.93
CA ARG A 127 -16.37 0.64 10.34
C ARG A 127 -15.18 0.09 11.09
N GLY A 128 -15.21 0.14 12.42
CA GLY A 128 -14.10 -0.37 13.25
C GLY A 128 -13.80 -1.85 12.99
N SER A 129 -14.84 -2.69 12.87
CA SER A 129 -14.66 -4.13 12.59
C SER A 129 -14.14 -4.37 11.17
N ALA A 130 -14.71 -3.70 10.17
CA ALA A 130 -14.24 -3.84 8.79
C ALA A 130 -12.79 -3.37 8.63
N MET A 131 -12.44 -2.21 9.20
CA MET A 131 -11.08 -1.67 9.21
C MET A 131 -10.10 -2.57 9.94
N TYR A 132 -10.49 -3.12 11.08
CA TYR A 132 -9.66 -4.08 11.81
C TYR A 132 -9.34 -5.30 10.95
N LYS A 133 -10.31 -5.85 10.21
CA LYS A 133 -10.06 -6.99 9.31
C LYS A 133 -9.14 -6.61 8.17
N LEU A 134 -9.43 -5.49 7.50
CA LEU A 134 -8.61 -4.95 6.42
C LEU A 134 -7.15 -4.76 6.83
N CYS A 135 -6.90 -4.15 8.00
CA CYS A 135 -5.56 -3.86 8.48
C CYS A 135 -4.79 -5.09 8.96
N ASN A 136 -5.46 -6.20 9.25
CA ASN A 136 -4.83 -7.45 9.69
C ASN A 136 -4.59 -8.46 8.56
N LEU A 137 -5.00 -8.16 7.33
CA LEU A 137 -4.64 -8.96 6.16
C LEU A 137 -3.14 -8.86 5.88
N ARG A 138 -2.56 -9.94 5.35
CA ARG A 138 -1.14 -10.00 5.01
C ARG A 138 -0.85 -9.21 3.73
N SER A 139 0.36 -8.67 3.62
CA SER A 139 0.82 -7.97 2.41
C SER A 139 0.90 -8.87 1.16
N GLN A 140 0.92 -10.20 1.31
CA GLN A 140 0.81 -11.12 0.17
C GLN A 140 -0.63 -11.30 -0.33
N GLN A 141 -1.63 -11.02 0.51
CA GLN A 141 -3.05 -11.15 0.12
C GLN A 141 -3.61 -9.89 -0.46
N LEU A 142 -2.94 -8.76 -0.28
CA LEU A 142 -3.55 -7.46 -0.45
C LEU A 142 -2.66 -6.53 -1.24
N THR A 143 -3.26 -5.91 -2.27
CA THR A 143 -2.63 -4.87 -3.08
C THR A 143 -3.44 -3.59 -2.94
N TRP A 144 -2.74 -2.47 -2.76
CA TRP A 144 -3.33 -1.14 -2.78
C TRP A 144 -2.91 -0.42 -4.05
N THR A 145 -3.89 0.09 -4.79
CA THR A 145 -3.67 0.91 -5.99
C THR A 145 -4.28 2.27 -5.75
N LEU A 146 -3.42 3.29 -5.59
CA LEU A 146 -3.88 4.65 -5.38
C LEU A 146 -4.18 5.34 -6.73
N PRO A 147 -5.09 6.33 -6.78
CA PRO A 147 -5.51 6.97 -8.02
C PRO A 147 -4.36 7.53 -8.86
N GLN A 148 -3.35 8.11 -8.20
CA GLN A 148 -2.17 8.65 -8.87
C GLN A 148 -1.27 7.59 -9.50
N ASP A 149 -1.28 6.36 -8.97
CA ASP A 149 -0.48 5.27 -9.55
C ASP A 149 -1.15 4.74 -10.83
N THR A 150 -2.50 4.73 -10.88
CA THR A 150 -3.26 4.37 -12.09
C THR A 150 -3.04 5.38 -13.23
N ALA A 151 -3.00 6.67 -12.92
CA ALA A 151 -2.72 7.71 -13.91
C ALA A 151 -1.31 7.58 -14.51
N ALA A 152 -0.31 7.23 -13.68
CA ALA A 152 1.04 6.97 -14.14
C ALA A 152 1.13 5.74 -15.06
N THR A 153 0.37 4.67 -14.78
CA THR A 153 0.29 3.49 -15.64
C THR A 153 -0.35 3.82 -17.00
N GLN A 154 -1.42 4.62 -17.02
CA GLN A 154 -2.11 5.00 -18.26
C GLN A 154 -1.31 5.97 -19.15
N GLN A 155 -0.36 6.73 -18.59
CA GLN A 155 0.53 7.59 -19.39
C GLN A 155 1.61 6.80 -20.13
N ILE A 156 2.08 5.67 -19.58
CA ILE A 156 3.12 4.85 -20.21
C ILE A 156 2.53 4.07 -21.40
N ASP A 157 1.28 3.63 -21.32
CA ASP A 157 0.61 2.89 -22.40
C ASP A 157 0.14 3.77 -23.58
N ASN A 158 0.15 5.10 -23.43
CA ASN A 158 -0.33 6.04 -24.44
C ASN A 158 0.77 6.78 -25.21
N GLU A 159 2.06 6.53 -24.93
CA GLU A 159 3.09 6.95 -25.86
C GLU A 159 3.11 5.97 -27.05
N PRO A 160 2.80 6.41 -28.28
CA PRO A 160 3.13 5.59 -29.43
C PRO A 160 4.64 5.43 -29.41
N SER A 161 5.10 4.19 -29.18
CA SER A 161 6.47 3.78 -29.42
C SER A 161 6.94 4.46 -30.69
N THR A 162 7.78 5.50 -30.56
CA THR A 162 8.40 6.12 -31.71
C THR A 162 9.22 5.02 -32.33
N ASP A 163 8.72 4.51 -33.45
CA ASP A 163 9.33 3.43 -34.19
C ASP A 163 10.73 3.90 -34.56
N LEU A 164 11.74 3.35 -33.88
CA LEU A 164 13.15 3.64 -34.14
C LEU A 164 13.53 3.30 -35.59
N ALA A 165 12.69 2.57 -36.34
CA ALA A 165 12.84 2.39 -37.78
C ALA A 165 12.54 3.66 -38.61
N GLN A 166 11.72 4.60 -38.12
CA GLN A 166 11.45 5.85 -38.85
C GLN A 166 12.61 6.86 -38.78
N LEU A 167 13.48 6.78 -37.78
CA LEU A 167 14.60 7.72 -37.63
C LEU A 167 15.83 7.37 -38.50
N ILE A 168 15.87 6.18 -39.10
CA ILE A 168 17.02 5.71 -39.90
C ILE A 168 16.87 6.08 -41.40
N LEU A 169 15.67 6.49 -41.84
CA LEU A 169 15.38 6.80 -43.25
C LEU A 169 15.51 8.29 -43.63
N GLU A 170 15.85 9.17 -42.68
CA GLU A 170 16.07 10.62 -42.95
C GLU A 170 17.56 11.01 -42.97
N LEU A 171 18.47 10.03 -43.10
CA LEU A 171 19.92 10.25 -43.26
C LEU A 171 20.46 9.75 -44.61
N ASP A 172 19.66 9.89 -45.67
CA ASP A 172 20.15 9.85 -47.07
C ASP A 172 20.17 11.25 -47.68
#